data_AF-A0A496QZN0-F1
#
_entry.id   AF-A0A496QZN0-F1
#
_cell.length_a   1.000
_cell.length_b   1.000
_cell.length_c   1.000
_cell.angle_alpha   90.00
_cell.angle_beta   90.00
_cell.angle_gamma   90.00
#
_symmetry.space_group_name_H-M   'P 1'
#
loop_
_entity.id
_entity.type
_entity.pdbx_description
1 polymer ?
#
loop_
_entity_poly.entity_id
_entity_poly.type
_entity_poly.pdbx_seq_one_letter_code
_entity_poly.pdbx_strand_id
1 'polypeptide(L)'
;MVSLMRFWEGMLIDLGVIPVTRQSERLNVSMVKDQSRKLVFKHISRYGSVTRSDISRGTGLSHGTVKTLMDEFLKAGLIEEKKDNSPAVGRKPRKVQLRADARRIGVLEIAP
;
A
#
# COMPACT_ATOMS: atom_id res chain seq x y z
N MET A 1 24.32 4.20 40.59
CA MET A 1 25.40 4.21 39.58
C MET A 1 25.00 3.61 38.21
N VAL A 2 23.73 3.26 37.96
CA VAL A 2 23.24 2.70 36.67
C VAL A 2 22.61 3.76 35.75
N SER A 3 22.13 4.87 36.31
CA SER A 3 21.43 5.92 35.55
C SER A 3 22.34 6.71 34.60
N LEU A 4 23.63 6.86 34.94
CA LEU A 4 24.60 7.53 34.07
C LEU A 4 24.98 6.66 32.86
N MET A 5 24.92 5.33 33.01
CA MET A 5 25.30 4.35 31.99
C MET A 5 24.25 4.28 30.87
N ARG A 6 22.95 4.36 31.21
CA ARG A 6 21.84 4.42 30.23
C ARG A 6 21.79 5.75 29.46
N PHE A 7 22.24 6.84 30.07
CA PHE A 7 22.32 8.15 29.41
C PHE A 7 23.42 8.16 28.33
N TRP A 8 24.57 7.51 28.59
CA TRP A 8 25.66 7.39 27.64
C TRP A 8 25.34 6.50 26.44
N GLU A 9 24.58 5.41 26.63
CA GLU A 9 24.13 4.56 25.52
C GLU A 9 23.24 5.33 24.52
N GLY A 10 22.30 6.15 25.02
CA GLY A 10 21.44 6.97 24.16
C GLY A 10 22.22 8.02 23.35
N MET A 11 23.16 8.71 23.98
CA MET A 11 24.00 9.72 23.32
C MET A 11 24.92 9.13 22.23
N LEU A 12 25.43 7.91 22.44
CA LEU A 12 26.29 7.23 21.46
C LEU A 12 25.52 6.68 20.25
N ILE A 13 24.24 6.36 20.43
CA ILE A 13 23.33 6.00 19.33
C ILE A 13 23.03 7.25 18.47
N ASP A 14 22.73 8.39 19.10
CA ASP A 14 22.47 9.65 18.38
C ASP A 14 23.71 10.18 17.63
N LEU A 15 24.91 9.94 18.18
CA LEU A 15 26.19 10.26 17.51
C LEU A 15 26.57 9.25 16.40
N GLY A 16 25.76 8.20 16.16
CA GLY A 16 26.00 7.20 15.12
C GLY A 16 27.20 6.27 15.39
N VAL A 17 27.70 6.25 16.63
CA VAL A 17 28.87 5.44 17.03
C VAL A 17 28.47 4.00 17.36
N ILE A 18 27.20 3.78 17.72
CA ILE A 18 26.60 2.46 17.93
C ILE A 18 25.61 2.15 16.79
N PRO A 19 25.71 0.99 16.12
CA PRO A 19 24.78 0.64 15.04
C PRO A 19 23.37 0.43 15.57
N VAL A 20 22.40 1.19 15.04
CA VAL A 20 20.98 0.90 15.23
C VAL A 20 20.69 -0.49 14.64
N THR A 21 20.04 -1.36 15.41
CA THR A 21 19.88 -2.77 15.04
C THR A 21 19.07 -2.97 13.75
N ARG A 22 19.54 -3.86 12.86
CA ARG A 22 18.93 -4.26 11.56
C ARG A 22 17.46 -4.71 11.64
N GLN A 23 16.99 -5.07 12.83
CA GLN A 23 15.59 -5.46 13.07
C GLN A 23 14.64 -4.26 12.93
N SER A 24 15.03 -3.08 13.43
CA SER A 24 14.19 -1.86 13.39
C SER A 24 13.94 -1.35 11.97
N GLU A 25 14.97 -1.38 11.11
CA GLU A 25 14.86 -1.01 9.70
C GLU A 25 13.94 -1.94 8.92
N ARG A 26 14.04 -3.26 9.18
CA ARG A 26 13.17 -4.27 8.54
C ARG A 26 11.71 -4.09 8.94
N LEU A 27 11.44 -3.81 10.21
CA LEU A 27 10.10 -3.50 10.70
C LEU A 27 9.55 -2.22 10.06
N ASN A 28 10.38 -1.19 9.88
CA ASN A 28 9.95 0.04 9.23
C ASN A 28 9.56 -0.21 7.75
N VAL A 29 10.41 -0.92 6.99
CA VAL A 29 10.15 -1.20 5.57
C VAL A 29 8.89 -2.03 5.36
N SER A 30 8.63 -3.05 6.20
CA SER A 30 7.41 -3.86 6.09
C SER A 30 6.16 -3.03 6.40
N MET A 31 6.20 -2.19 7.44
CA MET A 31 5.09 -1.28 7.78
C MET A 31 4.77 -0.29 6.64
N VAL A 32 5.80 0.30 6.02
CA VAL A 32 5.62 1.23 4.90
C VAL A 32 4.98 0.54 3.70
N LYS A 33 5.40 -0.70 3.40
CA LYS A 33 4.81 -1.50 2.31
C LYS A 33 3.34 -1.83 2.57
N ASP A 34 3.02 -2.27 3.80
CA ASP A 34 1.65 -2.58 4.19
C ASP A 34 0.74 -1.36 4.12
N GLN A 35 1.25 -0.20 4.55
CA GLN A 35 0.51 1.05 4.47
C GLN A 35 0.25 1.45 3.01
N SER A 36 1.27 1.35 2.15
CA SER A 36 1.14 1.64 0.72
C SER A 36 0.09 0.73 0.07
N ARG A 37 0.10 -0.56 0.42
CA ARG A 37 -0.86 -1.57 -0.07
C ARG A 37 -2.28 -1.21 0.34
N LYS A 38 -2.50 -0.83 1.60
CA LYS A 38 -3.82 -0.40 2.12
C LYS A 38 -4.32 0.86 1.40
N LEU A 39 -3.45 1.85 1.19
CA LEU A 39 -3.81 3.09 0.50
C LEU A 39 -4.28 2.84 -0.94
N VAL A 40 -3.52 2.06 -1.71
CA VAL A 40 -3.91 1.72 -3.09
C VAL A 40 -5.22 0.94 -3.12
N PHE A 41 -5.35 -0.08 -2.28
CA PHE A 41 -6.58 -0.89 -2.22
C PHE A 41 -7.80 -0.05 -1.86
N LYS A 42 -7.70 0.79 -0.82
CA LYS A 42 -8.78 1.71 -0.41
C LYS A 42 -9.14 2.68 -1.51
N HIS A 43 -8.16 3.18 -2.26
CA HIS A 43 -8.39 4.10 -3.36
C HIS A 43 -9.21 3.44 -4.48
N ILE A 44 -8.83 2.22 -4.91
CA ILE A 44 -9.58 1.45 -5.92
C ILE A 44 -10.99 1.12 -5.42
N SER A 45 -11.11 0.69 -4.15
CA SER A 45 -12.40 0.37 -3.55
C SER A 45 -13.35 1.57 -3.48
N ARG A 46 -12.83 2.77 -3.20
CA ARG A 46 -13.63 4.00 -3.04
C ARG A 46 -14.11 4.57 -4.36
N TYR A 47 -13.25 4.61 -5.37
CA TYR A 47 -13.52 5.28 -6.64
C TYR A 47 -13.91 4.31 -7.77
N GLY A 48 -13.85 3.00 -7.52
CA GLY A 48 -14.21 1.97 -8.49
C GLY A 48 -13.23 1.91 -9.66
N SER A 49 -13.68 2.32 -10.84
CA SER A 49 -12.90 2.21 -12.08
C SER A 49 -11.87 3.35 -12.18
N VAL A 50 -10.61 3.04 -11.88
CA VAL A 50 -9.52 4.02 -11.79
C VAL A 50 -8.36 3.66 -12.70
N THR A 51 -7.54 4.64 -13.08
CA THR A 51 -6.27 4.39 -13.77
C THR A 51 -5.09 4.40 -12.79
N ARG A 52 -3.93 3.88 -13.23
CA ARG A 52 -2.68 3.98 -12.45
C ARG A 52 -2.31 5.42 -12.11
N SER A 53 -2.57 6.36 -13.03
CA SER A 53 -2.28 7.78 -12.83
C SER A 53 -3.23 8.42 -11.81
N ASP A 54 -4.49 7.99 -11.77
CA ASP A 54 -5.45 8.45 -10.76
C ASP A 54 -5.05 7.99 -9.36
N ILE A 55 -4.65 6.72 -9.23
CA ILE A 55 -4.16 6.17 -7.97
C ILE A 55 -2.90 6.92 -7.50
N SER A 56 -1.91 7.13 -8.38
CA SER A 56 -0.68 7.84 -8.00
C SER A 56 -0.98 9.25 -7.51
N ARG A 57 -1.77 10.03 -8.27
CA ARG A 57 -2.20 11.38 -7.86
C ARG A 57 -3.01 11.40 -6.56
N GLY A 58 -3.93 10.45 -6.40
CA GLY A 58 -4.82 10.40 -5.26
C GLY A 58 -4.25 9.77 -3.98
N THR A 59 -3.10 9.09 -4.07
CA THR A 59 -2.41 8.47 -2.91
C THR A 59 -1.07 9.12 -2.59
N GLY A 60 -0.51 9.94 -3.50
CA GLY A 60 0.84 10.50 -3.37
C GLY A 60 1.96 9.47 -3.59
N LEU A 61 1.64 8.22 -3.92
CA LEU A 61 2.62 7.17 -4.18
C LEU A 61 3.23 7.32 -5.56
N SER A 62 4.52 6.95 -5.68
CA SER A 62 5.22 6.97 -6.96
C SER A 62 4.55 6.05 -7.99
N HIS A 63 4.66 6.39 -9.28
CA HIS A 63 4.17 5.54 -10.36
C HIS A 63 4.75 4.13 -10.33
N GLY A 64 6.03 3.97 -9.93
CA GLY A 64 6.68 2.67 -9.79
C GLY A 64 6.05 1.83 -8.69
N THR A 65 5.83 2.41 -7.51
CA THR A 65 5.16 1.75 -6.38
C THR A 65 3.74 1.33 -6.74
N VAL A 66 2.97 2.24 -7.36
CA VAL A 66 1.60 1.94 -7.80
C VAL A 66 1.60 0.79 -8.82
N LYS A 67 2.50 0.83 -9.82
CA LYS A 67 2.61 -0.24 -10.81
C LYS A 67 2.87 -1.60 -10.14
N THR A 68 3.85 -1.69 -9.24
CA THR A 68 4.18 -2.92 -8.54
C THR A 68 2.97 -3.47 -7.77
N LEU A 69 2.30 -2.63 -6.99
CA LEU A 69 1.13 -3.04 -6.21
C LEU A 69 -0.06 -3.45 -7.10
N MET A 70 -0.27 -2.74 -8.21
CA MET A 70 -1.31 -3.11 -9.20
C MET A 70 -1.02 -4.48 -9.82
N ASP A 71 0.23 -4.73 -10.22
CA ASP A 71 0.64 -6.01 -10.81
C ASP A 71 0.48 -7.14 -9.77
N GLU A 72 0.77 -6.90 -8.48
CA GLU A 72 0.52 -7.85 -7.39
C GLU A 72 -0.97 -8.14 -7.19
N PHE A 73 -1.82 -7.12 -7.18
CA PHE A 73 -3.27 -7.30 -7.01
C PHE A 73 -3.91 -8.01 -8.20
N LEU A 74 -3.47 -7.72 -9.42
CA LEU A 74 -3.88 -8.43 -10.63
C LEU A 74 -3.50 -9.91 -10.55
N LYS A 75 -2.24 -10.21 -10.19
CA LYS A 75 -1.77 -11.59 -10.02
C LYS A 75 -2.53 -12.33 -8.93
N ALA A 76 -2.89 -11.64 -7.84
CA ALA A 76 -3.69 -12.21 -6.76
C ALA A 76 -5.20 -12.31 -7.09
N GLY A 77 -5.63 -11.83 -8.27
CA GLY A 77 -7.04 -11.84 -8.67
C GLY A 77 -7.94 -10.92 -7.85
N LEU A 78 -7.39 -9.90 -7.18
CA LEU A 78 -8.17 -8.95 -6.37
C LEU A 78 -8.81 -7.84 -7.23
N ILE A 79 -8.21 -7.57 -8.38
CA ILE A 79 -8.64 -6.55 -9.33
C ILE A 79 -8.63 -7.10 -10.75
N GLU A 80 -9.35 -6.44 -11.63
CA GLU A 80 -9.44 -6.78 -13.06
C GLU A 80 -9.34 -5.52 -13.93
N GLU A 81 -8.85 -5.68 -15.16
CA GLU A 81 -8.90 -4.62 -16.15
C GLU A 81 -10.33 -4.44 -16.65
N LYS A 82 -10.83 -3.20 -16.60
CA LYS A 82 -12.11 -2.82 -17.20
C LYS A 82 -11.88 -2.42 -18.65
N LYS A 83 -12.44 -3.17 -19.59
CA LYS A 83 -12.47 -2.77 -21.00
C LYS A 83 -13.45 -1.61 -21.17
N ASP A 84 -12.93 -0.45 -21.56
CA ASP A 84 -13.75 0.71 -21.88
C ASP A 84 -14.18 0.61 -23.35
N ASN A 85 -15.47 0.36 -23.60
CA ASN A 85 -16.02 0.18 -24.96
C ASN A 85 -16.28 1.52 -25.68
N SER A 86 -16.05 2.66 -25.02
CA SER A 86 -16.29 3.97 -25.61
C SER A 86 -15.34 4.27 -26.78
N PRO A 87 -15.80 4.88 -27.89
CA PRO A 87 -14.91 5.37 -28.94
C PRO A 87 -14.07 6.52 -28.37
N ALA A 88 -12.75 6.36 -28.33
CA ALA A 88 -11.83 7.38 -27.84
C ALA A 88 -10.69 7.55 -28.84
N VAL A 89 -10.33 8.80 -29.12
CA VAL A 89 -9.17 9.16 -29.95
C VAL A 89 -7.90 9.04 -29.07
N GLY A 90 -6.92 8.27 -29.52
CA GLY A 90 -5.66 8.02 -28.80
C GLY A 90 -5.61 6.71 -28.00
N ARG A 91 -4.52 6.50 -27.24
CA ARG A 91 -4.32 5.28 -26.44
C ARG A 91 -5.25 5.28 -25.23
N LYS A 92 -6.23 4.38 -25.20
CA LYS A 92 -7.15 4.22 -24.06
C LYS A 92 -6.38 3.95 -22.76
N PRO A 93 -6.67 4.69 -21.67
CA PRO A 93 -6.08 4.39 -20.37
C PRO A 93 -6.61 3.04 -19.85
N ARG A 94 -5.71 2.21 -19.32
CA ARG A 94 -6.09 0.93 -18.72
C ARG A 94 -6.72 1.17 -17.36
N LYS A 95 -8.04 1.13 -17.30
CA LYS A 95 -8.80 1.22 -16.06
C LYS A 95 -8.82 -0.14 -15.37
N VAL A 96 -8.83 -0.11 -14.04
CA VAL A 96 -8.93 -1.29 -13.18
C VAL A 96 -10.02 -1.08 -12.15
N GLN A 97 -10.62 -2.17 -11.68
CA GLN A 97 -11.64 -2.18 -10.63
C GLN A 97 -11.45 -3.40 -9.73
N LEU A 98 -12.05 -3.39 -8.53
CA LEU A 98 -12.11 -4.58 -7.67
C LEU A 98 -12.90 -5.69 -8.37
N ARG A 99 -12.42 -6.94 -8.25
CA ARG A 99 -13.20 -8.12 -8.64
C ARG A 99 -14.22 -8.43 -7.57
N ALA A 100 -15.50 -8.34 -7.91
CA ALA A 100 -16.60 -8.53 -6.97
C ALA A 100 -16.65 -9.96 -6.38
N ASP A 101 -16.12 -10.93 -7.11
CA ASP A 101 -16.08 -12.35 -6.77
C ASP A 101 -14.77 -12.79 -6.09
N ALA A 102 -13.78 -11.91 -5.91
CA ALA A 102 -12.47 -12.27 -5.38
C ALA A 102 -12.50 -12.73 -3.91
N ARG A 103 -13.41 -12.18 -3.09
CA ARG A 103 -13.59 -12.50 -1.66
C ARG A 103 -15.05 -12.29 -1.27
N ARG A 104 -15.54 -13.09 -0.31
CA ARG A 104 -16.86 -12.92 0.30
C ARG A 104 -16.70 -12.72 1.80
N ILE A 105 -17.50 -11.83 2.38
CA ILE A 105 -17.54 -11.56 3.81
C ILE A 105 -18.97 -11.84 4.26
N GLY A 106 -19.14 -12.76 5.22
CA GLY A 106 -20.42 -12.98 5.90
C GLY A 106 -20.49 -12.05 7.10
N VAL A 107 -21.60 -11.33 7.25
CA VAL A 107 -21.90 -10.51 8.42
C VAL A 107 -23.07 -11.16 9.14
N LEU A 108 -22.89 -11.47 10.42
CA LEU A 108 -23.94 -11.99 11.28
C LEU A 108 -24.20 -10.97 12.39
N GLU A 109 -25.41 -10.44 12.41
CA GLU A 109 -25.90 -9.63 13.51
C GLU A 109 -26.79 -10.51 14.39
N ILE A 110 -26.47 -10.59 15.68
CA ILE A 110 -27.27 -11.32 16.65
C ILE A 110 -27.98 -10.27 17.51
N ALA A 111 -29.29 -10.15 17.31
CA ALA A 111 -30.14 -9.37 18.20
C ALA A 111 -30.53 -10.23 19.43
N PRO A 112 -30.66 -9.61 20.63
CA PRO A 112 -31.06 -10.30 21.85
C PRO A 112 -32.52 -10.78 21.84
#